data_AF-A0A1Q4BVC2-F1
#
_entry.id   AF-A0A1Q4BVC2-F1
#
_cell.length_a   1.000
_cell.length_b   1.000
_cell.length_c   1.000
_cell.angle_alpha   90.00
_cell.angle_beta   90.00
_cell.angle_gamma   90.00
#
_symmetry.space_group_name_H-M   'P 1'
#
loop_
_entity.id
_entity.type
_entity.pdbx_description
1 polymer ?
#
loop_
_entity_poly.entity_id
_entity_poly.type
_entity_poly.pdbx_seq_one_letter_code
_entity_poly.pdbx_strand_id
1 'polypeptide(L)' 'MLLMASVPAYFVIQPALLMRWSGGWRRAAMLPLVLTVPALLFSLYALFDGSNLWPLTLIFAAGISSLYLVVLWSVRWWM' A
#
# COMPACT_ATOMS: atom_id res chain seq x y z
N MET A 1 -0.42 -12.04 -12.80
CA MET A 1 -0.38 -10.72 -13.48
C MET A 1 -0.96 -9.60 -12.62
N LEU A 2 -2.19 -9.70 -12.09
CA LEU A 2 -2.80 -8.67 -11.24
C LEU A 2 -1.97 -8.28 -10.00
N LEU A 3 -1.34 -9.26 -9.35
CA LEU A 3 -0.45 -9.05 -8.18
C LEU A 3 0.84 -8.28 -8.48
N MET A 4 1.31 -8.22 -9.74
CA MET A 4 2.45 -7.37 -10.07
C MET A 4 2.04 -5.93 -10.37
N ALA A 5 0.81 -5.73 -10.85
CA ALA A 5 0.24 -4.40 -11.07
C ALA A 5 -0.20 -3.70 -9.76
N SER A 6 -0.43 -4.46 -8.68
CA SER A 6 -0.84 -3.90 -7.39
C SER A 6 0.24 -3.02 -6.76
N VAL A 7 1.53 -3.27 -7.04
CA VAL A 7 2.62 -2.43 -6.53
C VAL A 7 2.56 -1.01 -7.12
N PRO A 8 2.64 -0.80 -8.45
CA PRO A 8 2.51 0.53 -9.02
C PRO A 8 1.15 1.17 -8.72
N ALA A 9 0.05 0.39 -8.73
CA ALA A 9 -1.27 0.90 -8.37
C ALA A 9 -1.31 1.43 -6.93
N TYR A 10 -0.76 0.70 -5.96
CA TYR A 10 -0.69 1.13 -4.56
C TYR A 10 0.12 2.42 -4.41
N PHE A 11 1.28 2.49 -5.06
CA PHE A 11 2.14 3.68 -5.01
C PHE A 11 1.49 4.93 -5.62
N VAL A 12 0.48 4.79 -6.49
CA VAL A 12 -0.30 5.93 -7.02
C VAL A 12 -1.52 6.23 -6.14
N ILE A 13 -2.29 5.20 -5.76
CA ILE A 13 -3.56 5.37 -5.04
C ILE A 13 -3.32 5.88 -3.60
N GLN A 14 -2.32 5.34 -2.91
CA GLN A 14 -2.01 5.71 -1.53
C GLN A 14 -1.74 7.22 -1.36
N PRO A 15 -0.80 7.85 -2.10
CA PRO A 15 -0.59 9.29 -1.99
C PRO A 15 -1.77 10.11 -2.50
N ALA A 16 -2.46 9.68 -3.57
CA ALA A 16 -3.63 10.38 -4.08
C ALA A 16 -4.74 10.50 -3.03
N LEU A 17 -5.01 9.43 -2.28
CA LEU A 17 -6.00 9.43 -1.19
C LEU A 17 -5.57 10.31 -0.01
N LEU A 18 -4.29 10.31 0.35
CA LEU A 18 -3.75 11.16 1.41
C LEU A 18 -3.80 12.66 1.07
N MET A 19 -3.66 13.02 -0.21
CA MET A 19 -3.77 14.40 -0.69
C MET A 19 -5.23 14.84 -0.84
N ARG A 20 -6.12 13.93 -1.22
CA ARG A 20 -7.53 14.25 -1.50
C ARG A 20 -8.42 14.24 -0.26
N TRP A 21 -8.13 13.42 0.74
CA TRP A 21 -8.99 13.27 1.93
C TRP A 21 -8.45 14.07 3.12
N SER A 22 -9.37 14.58 3.94
CA SER A 22 -9.08 15.36 5.15
C SER A 22 -9.76 14.74 6.38
N GLY A 23 -9.32 15.16 7.57
CA GLY A 23 -9.92 14.72 8.84
C GLY A 23 -9.71 13.24 9.17
N GLY A 24 -10.76 12.58 9.67
CA GLY A 24 -10.71 11.16 10.08
C GLY A 24 -10.40 10.20 8.93
N TRP A 25 -10.85 10.52 7.72
CA TRP A 25 -10.62 9.70 6.52
C TRP A 25 -9.17 9.69 6.06
N ARG A 26 -8.44 10.80 6.25
CA ARG A 26 -6.99 10.85 6.01
C ARG A 26 -6.24 9.96 7.00
N ARG A 27 -6.64 9.98 8.28
CA ARG A 27 -6.07 9.09 9.30
C ARG A 27 -6.33 7.62 9.00
N ALA A 28 -7.54 7.27 8.56
CA ALA A 28 -7.86 5.90 8.13
C ALA A 28 -7.01 5.48 6.91
N ALA A 29 -6.85 6.37 5.93
CA ALA A 29 -5.99 6.11 4.76
C ALA A 29 -4.50 5.99 5.10
N MET A 30 -4.05 6.38 6.30
CA MET A 30 -2.66 6.19 6.76
C MET A 30 -2.40 4.78 7.31
N LEU A 31 -3.43 4.05 7.74
CA LEU A 31 -3.27 2.71 8.33
C LEU A 31 -2.43 1.75 7.48
N PRO A 32 -2.60 1.69 6.14
CA PRO A 32 -1.80 0.81 5.29
C PRO A 32 -0.30 1.08 5.32
N LEU A 33 0.12 2.31 5.66
CA LEU A 33 1.54 2.68 5.75
C LEU A 33 2.27 1.91 6.84
N VAL A 34 1.57 1.54 7.92
CA VAL A 34 2.13 0.74 9.03
C VAL A 34 2.61 -0.62 8.53
N LEU A 35 1.96 -1.18 7.51
CA LEU A 35 2.37 -2.44 6.90
C LEU A 35 3.37 -2.23 5.75
N THR A 36 3.12 -1.25 4.88
CA THR A 36 3.91 -1.11 3.64
C THR A 36 5.25 -0.43 3.82
N VAL A 37 5.40 0.46 4.82
CA VAL A 37 6.69 1.11 5.08
C VAL A 37 7.73 0.11 5.59
N PRO A 38 7.45 -0.74 6.61
CA PRO A 38 8.37 -1.80 7.00
C PRO A 38 8.64 -2.80 5.87
N ALA A 39 7.61 -3.18 5.10
CA ALA A 39 7.77 -4.08 3.96
C ALA A 39 8.69 -3.50 2.88
N LEU A 40 8.58 -2.19 2.60
CA LEU A 40 9.48 -1.48 1.68
C LEU A 40 10.91 -1.48 2.20
N LEU A 41 11.13 -1.13 3.46
CA LEU A 41 12.46 -1.12 4.07
C LEU A 41 13.12 -2.50 4.03
N PHE A 42 12.37 -3.55 4.38
CA PHE A 42 12.84 -4.92 4.31
C PHE A 42 13.15 -5.35 2.86
N SER A 43 12.27 -5.00 1.91
CA SER A 43 12.50 -5.28 0.49
C SER A 43 13.74 -4.59 -0.05
N LEU A 44 14.01 -3.34 0.35
CA LEU A 44 15.25 -2.64 -0.03
C LEU A 44 16.48 -3.30 0.58
N TYR A 45 16.43 -3.68 1.87
CA TYR A 45 17.51 -4.44 2.50
C TYR A 45 17.79 -5.75 1.77
N ALA A 46 16.76 -6.55 1.47
CA ALA A 46 16.89 -7.81 0.75
C ALA A 46 17.43 -7.63 -0.67
N LEU A 47 17.12 -6.50 -1.33
CA LEU A 47 17.69 -6.15 -2.63
C LEU A 47 19.20 -5.89 -2.54
N PHE A 48 19.64 -5.16 -1.51
CA PHE A 48 21.08 -4.94 -1.27
C PHE A 48 21.83 -6.22 -0.91
N ASP A 49 21.15 -7.19 -0.29
CA ASP A 49 21.68 -8.52 0.01
C ASP A 49 21.64 -9.48 -1.20
N GLY A 50 21.20 -9.01 -2.38
CA GLY A 50 21.15 -9.82 -3.60
C GLY A 50 20.05 -10.88 -3.63
N SER A 51 19.03 -10.76 -2.77
CA SER A 51 17.92 -11.71 -2.70
C SER A 51 17.03 -11.64 -3.94
N ASN A 52 16.83 -12.77 -4.61
CA ASN A 52 15.89 -12.87 -5.75
C ASN A 52 14.42 -12.68 -5.35
N LEU A 53 14.11 -12.83 -4.06
CA LEU A 53 12.75 -12.69 -3.52
C LEU A 53 12.51 -11.32 -2.87
N TRP A 54 13.42 -10.37 -3.06
CA TRP A 54 13.36 -9.05 -2.44
C TRP A 54 12.01 -8.33 -2.59
N PRO A 55 11.25 -8.40 -3.71
CA PRO A 55 10.03 -7.61 -3.84
C PRO A 55 8.81 -8.33 -3.24
N LEU A 56 8.95 -9.59 -2.83
CA LEU A 56 7.81 -10.45 -2.49
C LEU A 56 7.01 -9.91 -1.29
N THR A 57 7.71 -9.49 -0.24
CA THR A 57 7.10 -8.87 0.95
C THR A 57 6.36 -7.59 0.62
N LEU A 58 6.95 -6.74 -0.22
CA LEU A 58 6.32 -5.50 -0.68
C LEU A 58 5.10 -5.78 -1.57
N ILE A 59 5.16 -6.77 -2.45
CA ILE A 59 4.04 -7.19 -3.31
C ILE A 59 2.83 -7.60 -2.46
N PHE A 60 3.03 -8.45 -1.45
CA PHE A 60 1.95 -8.88 -0.56
C PHE A 60 1.41 -7.72 0.30
N ALA A 61 2.30 -6.91 0.88
CA ALA A 61 1.90 -5.75 1.67
C ALA A 61 1.10 -4.76 0.82
N ALA A 62 1.54 -4.44 -0.40
CA ALA A 62 0.83 -3.57 -1.32
C ALA A 62 -0.53 -4.15 -1.73
N GLY A 63 -0.63 -5.47 -1.95
CA GLY A 63 -1.89 -6.15 -2.25
C GLY A 63 -2.92 -6.01 -1.13
N ILE A 64 -2.54 -6.36 0.10
CA ILE A 64 -3.40 -6.23 1.30
C ILE A 64 -3.81 -4.78 1.52
N SER A 65 -2.86 -3.85 1.42
CA SER A 65 -3.09 -2.43 1.58
C SER A 65 -4.00 -1.84 0.51
N SER A 66 -3.88 -2.28 -0.74
CA SER A 66 -4.77 -1.86 -1.82
C SER A 66 -6.21 -2.30 -1.58
N LEU A 67 -6.41 -3.55 -1.11
CA LEU A 67 -7.74 -4.05 -0.74
C LEU A 67 -8.36 -3.21 0.37
N TYR A 68 -7.58 -2.87 1.40
CA TYR A 68 -8.03 -2.00 2.48
C TYR A 68 -8.49 -0.63 1.94
N LEU A 69 -7.70 0.02 1.08
CA LEU A 69 -8.07 1.32 0.52
C LEU A 69 -9.32 1.26 -0.34
N VAL A 70 -9.51 0.20 -1.12
CA VAL A 70 -10.74 -0.01 -1.91
C VAL A 70 -11.95 -0.12 -0.99
N VAL A 71 -11.87 -0.95 0.07
CA VAL A 71 -12.95 -1.08 1.05
C VAL A 71 -13.23 0.25 1.74
N LEU A 72 -12.19 0.95 2.20
CA LEU A 72 -12.32 2.25 2.85
C LEU A 72 -12.97 3.28 1.93
N TRP A 73 -12.61 3.27 0.65
CA TRP A 73 -13.21 4.14 -0.36
C TRP A 73 -14.67 3.80 -0.62
N SER A 74 -15.01 2.52 -0.73
CA SER A 74 -16.40 2.07 -0.82
C SER A 74 -17.20 2.56 0.39
N VAL A 75 -16.75 2.29 1.62
CA VAL A 75 -17.44 2.71 2.86
C VAL A 75 -17.66 4.23 2.89
N ARG A 76 -16.65 5.01 2.50
CA ARG A 76 -16.79 6.47 2.41
C ARG A 76 -17.88 6.90 1.42
N TRP A 77 -18.05 6.18 0.32
CA TRP A 77 -19.05 6.51 -0.70
C TRP A 77 -20.49 6.31 -0.24
N TRP A 78 -20.71 5.42 0.73
CA TRP A 78 -22.01 5.12 1.31
C TRP A 78 -22.41 6.06 2.46
N MET A 79 -21.49 6.93 2.93
CA MET A 79 -21.70 7.89 4.03
C MET A 79 -21.77 9.32 3.50
#